data_AF-A0A2I0TIH2-F1
#
_entry.id   AF-A0A2I0TIH2-F1
#
_cell.length_a   1.000
_cell.length_b   1.000
_cell.length_c   1.000
_cell.angle_alpha   90.00
_cell.angle_beta   90.00
_cell.angle_gamma   90.00
#
_symmetry.space_group_name_H-M   'P 1'
#
loop_
_entity.id
_entity.type
_entity.pdbx_description
1 polymer ?
#
loop_
_entity_poly.entity_id
_entity_poly.type
_entity_poly.pdbx_seq_one_letter_code
_entity_poly.pdbx_strand_id
1 'polypeptide(L)'
;MIRDLKRKLYGSTRLLGIFISYRSATFKMTRILTACKVVKTLKGRLEFCNVSADHRSFSRTGTRLLSIKAQTANLVLQDGTKMKGYSFGYPSSTAGEVIFNTGLSGYTEALTDPSYKGQILTLANPIVGNGGVPDTAALDEMGLRRFLESDGIKVSGLLVLDYSNEYSHWQAAKSLGEWLKEEQVPALYGIDTRMLSKLIRDKGTVLGKIEFEGQPVEFADPNKQNLIAEVSTKEVKVYGRGNPIKIVAVDCGLKHNVIRLLVKFMWMFVPFLMCRTVYGMS
;
A
#
# COMPACT_ATOMS: atom_id res chain seq x y z
N MET A 1 -31.15 -27.33 -49.45
CA MET A 1 -30.97 -27.66 -48.02
C MET A 1 -30.75 -26.43 -47.13
N ILE A 2 -31.44 -25.31 -47.39
CA ILE A 2 -31.53 -24.11 -46.52
C ILE A 2 -32.95 -23.54 -46.70
N ARG A 3 -33.98 -24.38 -46.56
CA ARG A 3 -35.40 -23.99 -46.67
C ARG A 3 -36.37 -24.76 -45.76
N ASP A 4 -35.86 -25.62 -44.85
CA ASP A 4 -36.71 -26.50 -44.02
C ASP A 4 -36.51 -26.37 -42.49
N LEU A 5 -36.04 -25.22 -41.99
CA LEU A 5 -36.06 -24.91 -40.56
C LEU A 5 -36.87 -23.64 -40.19
N LYS A 6 -37.73 -23.17 -41.09
CA LYS A 6 -38.64 -22.02 -40.86
C LYS A 6 -40.10 -22.44 -40.59
N ARG A 7 -40.34 -23.69 -40.19
CA ARG A 7 -41.67 -24.28 -40.02
C ARG A 7 -41.92 -24.87 -38.61
N LYS A 8 -41.38 -24.23 -37.57
CA LYS A 8 -41.65 -24.56 -36.16
C LYS A 8 -41.82 -23.34 -35.24
N LEU A 9 -42.21 -22.22 -35.83
CA LEU A 9 -42.69 -21.03 -35.14
C LEU A 9 -43.96 -20.60 -35.89
N TYR A 10 -45.12 -21.11 -35.49
CA TYR A 10 -46.45 -20.47 -35.62
C TYR A 10 -47.51 -21.51 -35.24
N GLY A 11 -48.28 -21.22 -34.18
CA GLY A 11 -49.56 -21.89 -33.90
C GLY A 11 -49.67 -22.58 -32.55
N SER A 12 -49.84 -21.81 -31.48
CA SER A 12 -51.09 -21.87 -30.70
C SER A 12 -51.06 -20.78 -29.62
N THR A 13 -51.79 -19.72 -29.89
CA THR A 13 -52.14 -18.62 -28.99
C THR A 13 -53.22 -19.07 -28.01
N ARG A 14 -53.09 -18.71 -26.73
CA ARG A 14 -54.17 -18.08 -25.96
C ARG A 14 -53.64 -17.39 -24.70
N LEU A 15 -53.97 -16.11 -24.63
CA LEU A 15 -53.80 -15.16 -23.53
C LEU A 15 -54.30 -15.70 -22.19
N LEU A 16 -53.62 -15.38 -21.09
CA LEU A 16 -54.24 -14.74 -19.92
C LEU A 16 -53.16 -14.07 -19.04
N GLY A 17 -53.54 -12.94 -18.44
CA GLY A 17 -52.66 -11.93 -17.86
C GLY A 17 -51.89 -12.32 -16.60
N ILE A 18 -50.80 -11.60 -16.41
CA ILE A 18 -49.90 -11.66 -15.26
C ILE A 18 -50.56 -10.88 -14.11
N PHE A 19 -51.00 -11.60 -13.08
CA PHE A 19 -51.24 -11.09 -11.72
C PHE A 19 -50.35 -11.91 -10.78
N ILE A 20 -49.18 -11.39 -10.41
CA ILE A 20 -48.36 -11.98 -9.35
C ILE A 20 -48.84 -11.39 -8.03
N SER A 21 -49.58 -12.21 -7.31
CA SER A 21 -49.96 -12.05 -5.91
C SER A 21 -48.72 -12.13 -5.02
N TYR A 22 -48.38 -11.03 -4.33
CA TYR A 22 -47.46 -11.07 -3.20
C TYR A 22 -48.27 -11.34 -1.93
N ARG A 23 -48.08 -12.54 -1.38
CA ARG A 23 -48.66 -13.00 -0.12
C ARG A 23 -47.89 -12.36 1.04
N SER A 24 -48.67 -11.82 1.98
CA SER A 24 -48.27 -11.24 3.26
C SER A 24 -47.34 -12.15 4.07
N ALA A 25 -46.22 -11.60 4.53
CA ALA A 25 -45.49 -12.11 5.70
C ALA A 25 -45.11 -10.91 6.57
N THR A 26 -45.93 -10.69 7.59
CA THR A 26 -45.70 -9.77 8.70
C THR A 26 -44.53 -10.27 9.53
N PHE A 27 -43.43 -9.50 9.60
CA PHE A 27 -42.46 -9.65 10.69
C PHE A 27 -42.19 -8.32 11.35
N LYS A 28 -42.37 -8.34 12.67
CA LYS A 28 -42.44 -7.22 13.60
C LYS A 28 -41.09 -6.51 13.72
N MET A 29 -41.14 -5.18 13.71
CA MET A 29 -40.12 -4.28 14.22
C MET A 29 -39.87 -4.47 15.72
N THR A 30 -38.62 -4.43 16.15
CA THR A 30 -38.24 -3.87 17.46
C THR A 30 -36.75 -3.47 17.49
N ARG A 31 -36.50 -2.16 17.65
CA ARG A 31 -35.34 -1.45 18.28
C ARG A 31 -33.93 -1.88 17.81
N ILE A 32 -33.08 -0.98 17.32
CA ILE A 32 -32.44 0.11 18.07
C ILE A 32 -31.97 1.18 17.06
N LEU A 33 -32.41 2.42 17.28
CA LEU A 33 -31.88 3.64 16.67
C LEU A 33 -30.62 4.06 17.40
N THR A 34 -29.50 4.29 16.71
CA THR A 34 -28.48 5.24 17.19
C THR A 34 -27.76 5.92 16.01
N ALA A 35 -27.96 7.24 15.96
CA ALA A 35 -27.07 8.30 15.45
C ALA A 35 -26.68 8.35 13.97
N CYS A 36 -27.46 9.10 13.19
CA CYS A 36 -26.92 10.00 12.17
C CYS A 36 -27.92 11.14 11.91
N LYS A 37 -27.55 12.38 12.24
CA LYS A 37 -27.78 13.62 11.46
C LYS A 37 -27.50 14.86 12.29
N VAL A 38 -26.28 15.37 12.11
CA VAL A 38 -25.91 16.76 12.38
C VAL A 38 -26.36 17.60 11.17
N VAL A 39 -26.81 18.81 11.48
CA VAL A 39 -27.25 19.89 10.57
C VAL A 39 -28.65 19.74 9.96
N LYS A 40 -29.62 20.42 10.59
CA LYS A 40 -30.49 21.39 9.90
C LYS A 40 -31.32 22.20 10.91
N THR A 41 -31.09 23.52 10.86
CA THR A 41 -32.14 24.54 10.86
C THR A 41 -32.93 24.78 12.15
N LEU A 42 -32.38 25.59 13.06
CA LEU A 42 -33.19 26.35 14.03
C LEU A 42 -33.49 27.72 13.45
N LYS A 43 -34.67 27.83 12.83
CA LYS A 43 -35.34 29.11 12.58
C LYS A 43 -36.71 29.05 13.24
N GLY A 44 -36.94 29.93 14.21
CA GLY A 44 -38.27 30.33 14.65
C GLY A 44 -38.54 30.21 16.15
N ARG A 45 -38.26 31.27 16.91
CA ARG A 45 -39.32 32.17 17.42
C ARG A 45 -38.68 33.37 18.14
N LEU A 46 -38.94 34.54 17.58
CA LEU A 46 -38.86 35.85 18.23
C LEU A 46 -39.83 35.86 19.42
N GLU A 47 -39.42 36.43 20.56
CA GLU A 47 -40.18 37.52 21.21
C GLU A 47 -39.20 38.50 21.87
N PHE A 48 -39.56 39.78 21.76
CA PHE A 48 -38.83 40.96 22.20
C PHE A 48 -38.88 41.13 23.73
N CYS A 49 -37.74 41.40 24.36
CA CYS A 49 -37.67 42.20 25.59
C CYS A 49 -36.32 42.94 25.65
N ASN A 50 -36.38 44.24 25.94
CA ASN A 50 -35.28 45.19 25.98
C ASN A 50 -34.15 44.78 26.93
N VAL A 51 -32.90 44.94 26.50
CA VAL A 51 -31.71 44.90 27.39
C VAL A 51 -30.94 46.20 27.23
N SER A 52 -31.00 47.02 28.27
CA SER A 52 -30.05 48.09 28.54
C SER A 52 -28.65 47.50 28.69
N ALA A 53 -27.66 48.26 28.21
CA ALA A 53 -26.24 47.92 28.24
C ALA A 53 -25.79 47.53 29.65
N ASP A 54 -25.12 46.38 29.76
CA ASP A 54 -24.28 46.12 30.92
C ASP A 54 -23.03 45.29 30.56
N HIS A 55 -21.91 45.78 31.05
CA HIS A 55 -20.55 45.41 30.69
C HIS A 55 -20.14 44.16 31.48
N ARG A 56 -20.11 42.96 30.87
CA ARG A 56 -19.45 41.79 31.48
C ARG A 56 -18.63 40.97 30.48
N SER A 57 -17.33 40.92 30.78
CA SER A 57 -16.28 40.15 30.11
C SER A 57 -16.62 38.65 30.05
N PHE A 58 -16.92 38.15 28.86
CA PHE A 58 -17.05 36.71 28.62
C PHE A 58 -15.71 36.15 28.14
N SER A 59 -15.03 35.46 29.06
CA SER A 59 -13.83 34.67 28.78
C SER A 59 -14.14 33.63 27.70
N ARG A 60 -13.56 33.81 26.50
CA ARG A 60 -13.55 32.79 25.46
C ARG A 60 -12.57 31.70 25.90
N THR A 61 -13.08 30.67 26.56
CA THR A 61 -12.40 29.39 26.69
C THR A 61 -12.20 28.83 25.29
N GLY A 62 -11.03 29.13 24.72
CA GLY A 62 -10.59 28.63 23.44
C GLY A 62 -10.47 27.12 23.49
N THR A 63 -11.21 26.44 22.64
CA THR A 63 -10.98 25.05 22.26
C THR A 63 -9.56 24.96 21.71
N ARG A 64 -8.61 24.44 22.50
CA ARG A 64 -7.29 24.05 22.02
C ARG A 64 -7.48 22.92 21.01
N LEU A 65 -7.51 23.25 19.72
CA LEU A 65 -7.16 22.30 18.68
C LEU A 65 -5.72 21.85 18.96
N LEU A 66 -5.56 20.63 19.45
CA LEU A 66 -4.26 19.98 19.59
C LEU A 66 -3.67 19.91 18.19
N SER A 67 -2.79 20.85 17.86
CA SER A 67 -1.94 20.78 16.68
C SER A 67 -1.03 19.57 16.88
N ILE A 68 -1.41 18.43 16.30
CA ILE A 68 -0.51 17.28 16.18
C ILE A 68 0.65 17.80 15.34
N LYS A 69 1.77 18.10 16.00
CA LYS A 69 2.98 18.54 15.33
C LYS A 69 3.44 17.39 14.44
N ALA A 70 3.31 17.54 13.12
CA ALA A 70 3.82 16.56 12.18
C ALA A 70 5.33 16.40 12.42
N GLN A 71 5.77 15.18 12.69
CA GLN A 71 7.18 14.89 12.92
C GLN A 71 7.94 15.09 11.60
N THR A 72 9.08 15.76 11.65
CA THR A 72 9.90 16.03 10.47
C THR A 72 11.19 15.23 10.54
N ALA A 73 11.73 14.87 9.37
CA ALA A 73 13.05 14.28 9.24
C ALA A 73 13.74 14.85 8.00
N ASN A 74 15.05 14.65 7.89
CA ASN A 74 15.83 15.10 6.74
C ASN A 74 16.32 13.91 5.93
N LEU A 75 16.16 13.98 4.62
CA LEU A 75 16.97 13.18 3.71
C LEU A 75 18.32 13.87 3.57
N VAL A 76 19.38 13.16 3.96
CA VAL A 76 20.77 13.63 3.81
C VAL A 76 21.46 12.73 2.81
N LEU A 77 21.98 13.30 1.74
CA LEU A 77 22.77 12.60 0.73
C LEU A 77 24.27 12.72 1.05
N GLN A 78 25.06 11.80 0.52
CA GLN A 78 26.53 11.79 0.71
C GLN A 78 27.22 13.05 0.19
N ASP A 79 26.64 13.74 -0.79
CA ASP A 79 27.15 15.00 -1.34
C ASP A 79 26.87 16.23 -0.45
N GLY A 80 26.20 16.04 0.69
CA GLY A 80 25.82 17.10 1.61
C GLY A 80 24.45 17.73 1.33
N THR A 81 23.74 17.32 0.26
CA THR A 81 22.39 17.78 -0.03
C THR A 81 21.46 17.35 1.11
N LYS A 82 20.70 18.30 1.65
CA LYS A 82 19.71 18.06 2.70
C LYS A 82 18.35 18.48 2.21
N MET A 83 17.38 17.59 2.28
CA MET A 83 15.98 17.86 1.94
C MET A 83 15.11 17.55 3.16
N LYS A 84 14.33 18.52 3.61
CA LYS A 84 13.44 18.36 4.76
C LYS A 84 12.12 17.77 4.30
N GLY A 85 11.64 16.74 5.00
CA GLY A 85 10.36 16.10 4.76
C GLY A 85 9.56 15.90 6.04
N TYR A 86 8.30 15.53 5.86
CA TYR A 86 7.38 15.15 6.93
C TYR A 86 7.29 13.64 7.01
N SER A 87 7.39 13.10 8.21
CA SER A 87 7.32 11.67 8.46
C SER A 87 5.88 11.18 8.47
N PHE A 88 5.61 10.12 7.74
CA PHE A 88 4.32 9.41 7.77
C PHE A 88 4.45 7.90 8.04
N GLY A 89 5.65 7.35 7.86
CA GLY A 89 5.99 5.96 8.21
C GLY A 89 6.46 5.81 9.67
N TYR A 90 7.33 4.81 9.89
CA TYR A 90 7.94 4.57 11.19
C TYR A 90 8.99 5.64 11.54
N PRO A 91 8.96 6.25 12.75
CA PRO A 91 9.84 7.36 13.10
C PRO A 91 11.24 6.91 13.54
N SER A 92 11.98 6.26 12.64
CA SER A 92 13.36 5.82 12.86
C SER A 92 14.30 6.27 11.74
N SER A 93 15.54 6.58 12.09
CA SER A 93 16.56 6.84 11.07
C SER A 93 16.99 5.56 10.35
N THR A 94 17.32 5.67 9.07
CA THR A 94 17.85 4.57 8.26
C THR A 94 18.84 5.10 7.22
N ALA A 95 19.77 4.26 6.79
CA ALA A 95 20.72 4.56 5.72
C ALA A 95 20.65 3.49 4.64
N GLY A 96 20.95 3.88 3.40
CA GLY A 96 20.98 2.98 2.26
C GLY A 96 21.30 3.69 0.96
N GLU A 97 21.24 2.96 -0.13
CA GLU A 97 21.36 3.53 -1.47
C GLU A 97 20.02 4.18 -1.88
N VAL A 98 20.06 5.44 -2.32
CA VAL A 98 18.87 6.15 -2.79
C VAL A 98 18.70 5.88 -4.28
N ILE A 99 17.57 5.27 -4.62
CA ILE A 99 17.19 4.95 -5.99
C ILE A 99 15.90 5.66 -6.35
N PHE A 100 15.60 5.76 -7.65
CA PHE A 100 14.30 6.23 -8.13
C PHE A 100 13.64 5.16 -9.00
N ASN A 101 12.31 5.06 -8.90
CA ASN A 101 11.50 4.24 -9.78
C ASN A 101 10.46 5.10 -10.51
N THR A 102 10.39 4.94 -11.83
CA THR A 102 9.45 5.66 -12.71
C THR A 102 8.07 5.01 -12.81
N GLY A 103 7.86 3.88 -12.14
CA GLY A 103 6.55 3.25 -12.01
C GLY A 103 5.53 4.19 -11.39
N LEU A 104 4.43 4.43 -12.10
CA LEU A 104 3.39 5.37 -11.66
C LEU A 104 2.34 4.71 -10.76
N SER A 105 2.12 3.41 -10.92
CA SER A 105 1.13 2.62 -10.19
C SER A 105 1.78 1.39 -9.54
N GLY A 106 1.04 0.74 -8.63
CA GLY A 106 1.50 -0.48 -7.97
C GLY A 106 2.60 -0.23 -6.93
N TYR A 107 2.47 0.83 -6.12
CA TYR A 107 3.46 1.11 -5.06
C TYR A 107 3.52 -0.01 -4.02
N THR A 108 2.42 -0.71 -3.75
CA THR A 108 2.37 -1.86 -2.83
C THR A 108 3.25 -3.03 -3.30
N GLU A 109 3.16 -3.36 -4.58
CA GLU A 109 3.93 -4.39 -5.24
C GLU A 109 5.40 -3.97 -5.40
N ALA A 110 5.63 -2.68 -5.67
CA ALA A 110 6.99 -2.12 -5.72
C ALA A 110 7.68 -2.18 -4.36
N LEU A 111 7.01 -1.78 -3.28
CA LEU A 111 7.59 -1.77 -1.92
C LEU A 111 7.94 -3.17 -1.40
N THR A 112 7.23 -4.20 -1.90
CA THR A 112 7.47 -5.60 -1.54
C THR A 112 8.42 -6.33 -2.50
N ASP A 113 9.04 -5.63 -3.45
CA ASP A 113 10.02 -6.24 -4.36
C ASP A 113 11.33 -6.55 -3.62
N PRO A 114 11.80 -7.81 -3.56
CA PRO A 114 13.05 -8.18 -2.90
C PRO A 114 14.28 -7.43 -3.43
N SER A 115 14.22 -6.94 -4.66
CA SER A 115 15.31 -6.22 -5.31
C SER A 115 15.68 -4.91 -4.60
N TYR A 116 14.74 -4.32 -3.84
CA TYR A 116 14.97 -3.06 -3.13
C TYR A 116 15.53 -3.22 -1.71
N LYS A 117 16.02 -4.41 -1.36
CA LYS A 117 16.63 -4.65 -0.05
C LYS A 117 17.83 -3.73 0.16
N GLY A 118 17.83 -2.98 1.26
CA GLY A 118 18.92 -2.05 1.57
C GLY A 118 18.79 -0.67 0.90
N GLN A 119 17.75 -0.45 0.10
CA GLN A 119 17.60 0.75 -0.71
C GLN A 119 16.48 1.67 -0.20
N ILE A 120 16.68 2.97 -0.35
CA ILE A 120 15.68 4.01 -0.08
C ILE A 120 15.02 4.35 -1.42
N LEU A 121 13.74 4.02 -1.53
CA LEU A 121 12.98 4.13 -2.77
C LEU A 121 12.38 5.53 -2.92
N THR A 122 12.71 6.20 -4.02
CA THR A 122 12.06 7.44 -4.46
C THR A 122 11.03 7.13 -5.55
N LEU A 123 9.76 7.42 -5.30
CA LEU A 123 8.73 7.25 -6.33
C LEU A 123 8.64 8.49 -7.23
N ALA A 124 8.64 8.26 -8.54
CA ALA A 124 8.43 9.34 -9.51
C ALA A 124 6.98 9.85 -9.52
N ASN A 125 6.01 9.00 -9.13
CA ASN A 125 4.63 9.44 -8.96
C ASN A 125 4.56 10.45 -7.81
N PRO A 126 4.11 11.69 -8.06
CA PRO A 126 4.02 12.70 -7.02
C PRO A 126 2.97 12.37 -5.94
N ILE A 127 1.91 11.64 -6.28
CA ILE A 127 0.78 11.39 -5.37
C ILE A 127 0.74 9.89 -5.04
N VAL A 128 1.04 9.55 -3.79
CA VAL A 128 1.15 8.15 -3.34
C VAL A 128 0.24 7.90 -2.14
N GLY A 129 -0.35 6.70 -2.08
CA GLY A 129 -1.25 6.28 -0.98
C GLY A 129 -2.74 6.39 -1.30
N ASN A 130 -3.11 6.90 -2.48
CA ASN A 130 -4.51 7.04 -2.92
C ASN A 130 -5.32 5.73 -2.86
N GLY A 131 -4.70 4.59 -3.16
CA GLY A 131 -5.33 3.27 -3.14
C GLY A 131 -5.27 2.55 -1.78
N GLY A 132 -4.66 3.17 -0.76
CA GLY A 132 -4.39 2.51 0.52
C GLY A 132 -3.46 1.31 0.34
N VAL A 133 -3.61 0.32 1.22
CA VAL A 133 -2.89 -0.96 1.15
C VAL A 133 -3.92 -2.09 1.18
N PRO A 134 -3.81 -3.09 0.29
CA PRO A 134 -4.69 -4.25 0.31
C PRO A 134 -4.46 -5.09 1.58
N ASP A 135 -5.27 -6.13 1.77
CA ASP A 135 -5.04 -7.07 2.87
C ASP A 135 -3.66 -7.76 2.72
N THR A 136 -2.73 -7.38 3.58
CA THR A 136 -1.35 -7.87 3.58
C THR A 136 -1.23 -9.28 4.15
N ALA A 137 -2.24 -9.74 4.91
CA ALA A 137 -2.24 -11.05 5.52
C ALA A 137 -2.80 -12.14 4.59
N ALA A 138 -3.68 -11.77 3.66
CA ALA A 138 -4.36 -12.69 2.75
C ALA A 138 -3.37 -13.57 1.97
N LEU A 139 -3.63 -14.88 1.98
CA LEU A 139 -2.88 -15.88 1.23
C LEU A 139 -3.69 -16.34 0.01
N ASP A 140 -2.99 -16.71 -1.06
CA ASP A 140 -3.57 -17.40 -2.21
C ASP A 140 -3.59 -18.92 -2.02
N GLU A 141 -4.12 -19.65 -3.00
CA GLU A 141 -4.23 -21.11 -3.00
C GLU A 141 -2.86 -21.82 -2.87
N MET A 142 -1.77 -21.10 -3.21
CA MET A 142 -0.40 -21.59 -3.14
C MET A 142 0.30 -21.23 -1.83
N GLY A 143 -0.40 -20.57 -0.89
CA GLY A 143 0.16 -20.10 0.37
C GLY A 143 1.09 -18.89 0.23
N LEU A 144 1.05 -18.19 -0.91
CA LEU A 144 1.77 -16.93 -1.12
C LEU A 144 0.88 -15.76 -0.73
N ARG A 145 1.48 -14.62 -0.37
CA ARG A 145 0.73 -13.37 -0.16
C ARG A 145 -0.07 -13.04 -1.42
N ARG A 146 -1.38 -12.84 -1.31
CA ARG A 146 -2.26 -12.70 -2.48
C ARG A 146 -2.00 -11.44 -3.30
N PHE A 147 -1.73 -10.33 -2.62
CA PHE A 147 -1.60 -9.00 -3.24
C PHE A 147 -0.18 -8.43 -3.22
N LEU A 148 0.78 -9.16 -2.62
CA LEU A 148 2.16 -8.70 -2.46
C LEU A 148 3.12 -9.60 -3.25
N GLU A 149 4.29 -9.04 -3.58
CA GLU A 149 5.32 -9.72 -4.36
C GLU A 149 6.36 -10.45 -3.50
N SER A 150 6.33 -10.24 -2.18
CA SER A 150 7.08 -11.02 -1.20
C SER A 150 6.34 -11.05 0.14
N ASP A 151 6.97 -11.61 1.18
CA ASP A 151 6.36 -11.78 2.51
C ASP A 151 6.04 -10.48 3.26
N GLY A 152 6.67 -9.34 2.89
CA GLY A 152 6.56 -8.05 3.56
C GLY A 152 7.29 -6.93 2.82
N ILE A 153 7.44 -5.75 3.43
CA ILE A 153 8.14 -4.63 2.80
C ILE A 153 9.65 -4.91 2.75
N LYS A 154 10.29 -4.57 1.63
CA LYS A 154 11.72 -4.83 1.39
C LYS A 154 12.57 -3.58 1.30
N VAL A 155 11.97 -2.43 0.99
CA VAL A 155 12.67 -1.14 0.98
C VAL A 155 13.14 -0.77 2.40
N SER A 156 14.30 -0.14 2.50
CA SER A 156 14.79 0.43 3.75
C SER A 156 14.06 1.72 4.12
N GLY A 157 13.55 2.45 3.13
CA GLY A 157 12.77 3.65 3.33
C GLY A 157 12.06 4.12 2.06
N LEU A 158 11.12 5.04 2.21
CA LEU A 158 10.30 5.56 1.11
C LEU A 158 10.31 7.09 1.07
N LEU A 159 10.47 7.65 -0.13
CA LEU A 159 10.47 9.09 -0.40
C LEU A 159 9.40 9.41 -1.44
N VAL A 160 8.49 10.32 -1.09
CA VAL A 160 7.40 10.77 -1.95
C VAL A 160 7.27 12.30 -1.94
N LEU A 161 6.64 12.86 -2.97
CA LEU A 161 6.34 14.29 -3.01
C LEU A 161 5.12 14.60 -2.12
N ASP A 162 4.02 13.90 -2.35
CA ASP A 162 2.78 14.06 -1.59
C ASP A 162 2.22 12.71 -1.15
N TYR A 163 1.70 12.67 0.07
CA TYR A 163 1.11 11.49 0.69
C TYR A 163 -0.38 11.72 0.94
N SER A 164 -1.21 10.87 0.34
CA SER A 164 -2.64 10.88 0.58
C SER A 164 -2.96 10.17 1.91
N ASN A 165 -3.30 10.96 2.95
CA ASN A 165 -3.76 10.43 4.23
C ASN A 165 -5.08 9.65 4.09
N GLU A 166 -5.98 10.15 3.24
CA GLU A 166 -7.24 9.49 2.91
C GLU A 166 -7.06 8.63 1.68
N TYR A 167 -7.52 7.38 1.75
CA TYR A 167 -7.47 6.42 0.66
C TYR A 167 -8.87 5.99 0.22
N SER A 168 -9.02 5.66 -1.05
CA SER A 168 -10.28 5.18 -1.62
C SER A 168 -10.02 4.12 -2.67
N HIS A 169 -10.16 2.87 -2.27
CA HIS A 169 -10.11 1.72 -3.16
C HIS A 169 -10.87 0.55 -2.54
N TRP A 170 -11.58 -0.23 -3.36
CA TRP A 170 -12.42 -1.34 -2.89
C TRP A 170 -11.63 -2.49 -2.26
N GLN A 171 -10.35 -2.62 -2.58
CA GLN A 171 -9.44 -3.60 -1.95
C GLN A 171 -8.70 -3.04 -0.74
N ALA A 172 -8.80 -1.74 -0.44
CA ALA A 172 -8.01 -1.13 0.61
C ALA A 172 -8.49 -1.60 1.99
N ALA A 173 -7.56 -2.13 2.79
CA ALA A 173 -7.81 -2.54 4.16
C ALA A 173 -7.31 -1.49 5.17
N LYS A 174 -6.18 -0.83 4.87
CA LYS A 174 -5.53 0.15 5.75
C LYS A 174 -4.80 1.25 4.97
N SER A 175 -4.35 2.30 5.65
CA SER A 175 -3.55 3.35 5.03
C SER A 175 -2.10 2.90 4.78
N LEU A 176 -1.42 3.54 3.82
CA LEU A 176 0.00 3.27 3.56
C LEU A 176 0.89 3.64 4.75
N GLY A 177 0.61 4.76 5.43
CA GLY A 177 1.35 5.16 6.62
C GLY A 177 1.23 4.17 7.78
N GLU A 178 0.05 3.59 8.01
CA GLU A 178 -0.14 2.55 9.03
C GLU A 178 0.66 1.29 8.69
N TRP A 179 0.61 0.82 7.46
CA TRP A 179 1.37 -0.35 7.02
C TRP A 179 2.88 -0.15 7.17
N LEU A 180 3.40 1.02 6.79
CA LEU A 180 4.82 1.36 6.96
C LEU A 180 5.23 1.38 8.44
N LYS A 181 4.35 1.80 9.35
CA LYS A 181 4.62 1.77 10.80
C LYS A 181 4.63 0.35 11.36
N GLU A 182 3.71 -0.50 10.90
CA GLU A 182 3.67 -1.93 11.28
C GLU A 182 4.95 -2.66 10.87
N GLU A 183 5.44 -2.40 9.66
CA GLU A 183 6.66 -3.02 9.10
C GLU A 183 7.95 -2.28 9.51
N GLN A 184 7.86 -1.26 10.36
CA GLN A 184 9.00 -0.46 10.86
C GLN A 184 9.81 0.23 9.77
N VAL A 185 9.15 0.69 8.71
CA VAL A 185 9.80 1.35 7.57
C VAL A 185 9.62 2.88 7.64
N PRO A 186 10.71 3.65 7.67
CA PRO A 186 10.63 5.10 7.64
C PRO A 186 10.24 5.62 6.26
N ALA A 187 9.41 6.66 6.25
CA ALA A 187 8.94 7.27 5.02
C ALA A 187 8.70 8.76 5.17
N LEU A 188 9.14 9.53 4.16
CA LEU A 188 9.02 10.98 4.11
C LEU A 188 8.20 11.44 2.92
N TYR A 189 7.33 12.42 3.15
CA TYR A 189 6.64 13.18 2.11
C TYR A 189 7.07 14.66 2.15
N GLY A 190 6.76 15.41 1.08
CA GLY A 190 7.17 16.81 0.91
C GLY A 190 8.59 16.96 0.34
N ILE A 191 9.19 15.89 -0.15
CA ILE A 191 10.52 15.89 -0.78
C ILE A 191 10.36 16.10 -2.29
N ASP A 192 11.17 16.97 -2.90
CA ASP A 192 11.20 17.11 -4.35
C ASP A 192 11.84 15.87 -5.01
N THR A 193 10.99 14.88 -5.31
CA THR A 193 11.39 13.61 -5.93
C THR A 193 11.90 13.80 -7.36
N ARG A 194 11.52 14.88 -8.06
CA ARG A 194 11.99 15.19 -9.42
C ARG A 194 13.40 15.76 -9.39
N MET A 195 13.71 16.64 -8.43
CA MET A 195 15.07 17.10 -8.17
C MET A 195 15.97 15.92 -7.80
N LEU A 196 15.51 15.07 -6.89
CA LEU A 196 16.25 13.89 -6.44
C LEU A 196 16.52 12.91 -7.60
N SER A 197 15.52 12.67 -8.46
CA SER A 197 15.69 11.80 -9.63
C SER A 197 16.74 12.32 -10.62
N LYS A 198 16.84 13.64 -10.81
CA LYS A 198 17.90 14.24 -11.65
C LYS A 198 19.28 14.01 -11.04
N LEU A 199 19.40 14.29 -9.75
CA LEU A 199 20.65 14.12 -9.01
C LEU A 199 21.16 12.67 -9.07
N ILE A 200 20.26 11.69 -8.89
CA ILE A 200 20.62 10.27 -8.98
C ILE A 200 21.04 9.90 -10.41
N ARG A 201 20.35 10.40 -11.45
CA ARG A 201 20.72 10.13 -12.85
C ARG A 201 22.09 10.67 -13.23
N ASP A 202 22.48 11.81 -12.67
CA ASP A 202 23.76 12.44 -12.99
C ASP A 202 24.94 11.75 -12.28
N LYS A 203 24.71 11.19 -11.09
CA LYS A 203 25.76 10.59 -10.23
C LYS A 203 25.83 9.07 -10.27
N GLY A 204 24.76 8.40 -10.72
CA GLY A 204 24.64 6.95 -10.66
C GLY A 204 24.28 6.49 -9.24
N THR A 205 25.24 5.93 -8.51
CA THR A 205 25.04 5.45 -7.14
C THR A 205 25.11 6.61 -6.15
N VAL A 206 24.03 6.81 -5.39
CA VAL A 206 23.95 7.86 -4.37
C VAL A 206 23.61 7.22 -3.03
N LEU A 207 24.50 7.35 -2.05
CA LEU A 207 24.19 6.96 -0.68
C LEU A 207 23.40 8.09 0.01
N GLY A 208 22.40 7.68 0.78
CA GLY A 208 21.54 8.59 1.51
C GLY A 208 21.08 8.00 2.83
N LYS A 209 20.57 8.88 3.68
CA LYS A 209 19.97 8.49 4.94
C LYS A 209 18.75 9.36 5.24
N ILE A 210 17.73 8.73 5.81
CA ILE A 210 16.63 9.42 6.46
C ILE A 210 17.06 9.61 7.90
N GLU A 211 17.20 10.85 8.33
CA GLU A 211 17.72 11.21 9.65
C GLU A 211 16.67 11.98 10.44
N PHE A 212 16.24 11.39 11.55
CA PHE A 212 15.41 12.01 12.57
C PHE A 212 16.28 12.72 13.60
N GLU A 213 15.74 13.79 14.20
CA GLU A 213 16.41 14.52 15.27
C GLU A 213 16.69 13.59 16.46
N GLY A 214 17.94 13.58 16.93
CA GLY A 214 18.38 12.73 18.04
C GLY A 214 18.70 11.27 17.68
N GLN A 215 18.61 10.88 16.40
CA GLN A 215 18.93 9.53 15.93
C GLN A 215 19.93 9.57 14.76
N PRO A 216 21.20 9.92 15.00
CA PRO A 216 22.21 9.93 13.94
C PRO A 216 22.49 8.51 13.44
N VAL A 217 22.62 8.36 12.12
CA VAL A 217 22.99 7.08 11.48
C VAL A 217 24.11 7.34 10.47
N GLU A 218 25.07 6.44 10.40
CA GLU A 218 26.17 6.50 9.45
C GLU A 218 25.73 6.06 8.05
N PHE A 219 26.39 6.59 7.01
CA PHE A 219 26.17 6.11 5.66
C PHE A 219 26.66 4.67 5.53
N ALA A 220 25.80 3.80 4.99
CA ALA A 220 26.12 2.41 4.73
C ALA A 220 25.82 2.09 3.26
N ASP A 221 26.77 1.44 2.60
CA ASP A 221 26.60 0.93 1.24
C ASP A 221 26.09 -0.52 1.31
N PRO A 222 24.80 -0.78 0.98
CA PRO A 222 24.22 -2.11 1.06
C PRO A 222 24.87 -3.07 0.05
N ASN A 223 25.42 -2.56 -1.05
CA ASN A 223 25.98 -3.39 -2.12
C ASN A 223 27.28 -4.09 -1.75
N LYS A 224 27.91 -3.70 -0.64
CA LYS A 224 29.09 -4.39 -0.08
C LYS A 224 28.73 -5.69 0.62
N GLN A 225 27.45 -5.91 0.92
CA GLN A 225 26.95 -7.10 1.58
C GLN A 225 26.32 -8.05 0.57
N ASN A 226 26.21 -9.34 0.94
CA ASN A 226 25.53 -10.32 0.09
C ASN A 226 24.00 -10.22 0.28
N LEU A 227 23.40 -9.24 -0.39
CA LEU A 227 21.95 -8.99 -0.34
C LEU A 227 21.12 -10.20 -0.79
N ILE A 228 21.64 -10.98 -1.74
CA ILE A 228 20.99 -12.20 -2.24
C ILE A 228 20.76 -13.20 -1.10
N ALA A 229 21.77 -13.39 -0.25
CA ALA A 229 21.66 -14.30 0.89
C ALA A 229 20.62 -13.85 1.92
N GLU A 230 20.36 -12.55 2.05
CA GLU A 230 19.35 -12.01 2.98
C GLU A 230 17.92 -12.24 2.50
N VAL A 231 17.69 -12.14 1.18
CA VAL A 231 16.35 -12.26 0.59
C VAL A 231 15.99 -13.67 0.16
N SER A 232 16.98 -14.55 -0.04
CA SER A 232 16.78 -15.94 -0.46
C SER A 232 16.14 -16.79 0.64
N THR A 233 15.24 -17.69 0.23
CA THR A 233 14.61 -18.70 1.10
C THR A 233 15.65 -19.54 1.82
N LYS A 234 15.42 -19.81 3.12
CA LYS A 234 16.33 -20.64 3.94
C LYS A 234 16.09 -22.13 3.74
N GLU A 235 14.90 -22.48 3.29
CA GLU A 235 14.46 -23.86 3.11
C GLU A 235 13.89 -24.05 1.71
N VAL A 236 14.01 -25.28 1.21
CA VAL A 236 13.41 -25.68 -0.06
C VAL A 236 11.90 -25.75 0.12
N LYS A 237 11.17 -24.94 -0.63
CA LYS A 237 9.70 -24.99 -0.70
C LYS A 237 9.29 -25.73 -1.99
N VAL A 238 8.03 -26.13 -2.11
CA VAL A 238 7.50 -26.76 -3.34
C VAL A 238 6.12 -26.20 -3.61
N TYR A 239 5.90 -25.72 -4.83
CA TYR A 239 4.66 -25.12 -5.29
C TYR A 239 4.14 -25.87 -6.53
N GLY A 240 2.81 -25.93 -6.69
CA GLY A 240 2.17 -26.64 -7.82
C GLY A 240 2.35 -28.15 -7.79
N ARG A 241 2.20 -28.78 -6.61
CA ARG A 241 2.29 -30.24 -6.48
C ARG A 241 1.27 -30.91 -7.41
N GLY A 242 1.74 -31.85 -8.24
CA GLY A 242 0.91 -32.54 -9.23
C GLY A 242 1.08 -32.03 -10.67
N ASN A 243 1.82 -30.93 -10.88
CA ASN A 243 2.17 -30.49 -12.23
C ASN A 243 3.19 -31.45 -12.89
N PRO A 244 3.07 -31.71 -14.20
CA PRO A 244 3.86 -32.73 -14.90
C PRO A 244 5.34 -32.37 -15.08
N ILE A 245 5.68 -31.08 -15.19
CA ILE A 245 7.04 -30.62 -15.49
C ILE A 245 7.70 -30.14 -14.20
N LYS A 246 8.85 -30.67 -13.81
CA LYS A 246 9.59 -30.20 -12.62
C LYS A 246 10.63 -29.13 -12.98
N ILE A 247 10.58 -28.01 -12.28
CA ILE A 247 11.48 -26.87 -12.46
C ILE A 247 12.10 -26.52 -11.12
N VAL A 248 13.41 -26.39 -11.14
CA VAL A 248 14.18 -25.83 -10.03
C VAL A 248 14.35 -24.35 -10.32
N ALA A 249 13.94 -23.52 -9.38
CA ALA A 249 14.20 -22.09 -9.46
C ALA A 249 15.16 -21.70 -8.37
N VAL A 250 16.23 -21.05 -8.78
CA VAL A 250 17.19 -20.50 -7.84
C VAL A 250 16.62 -19.23 -7.27
N ASP A 251 16.43 -19.21 -5.94
CA ASP A 251 15.91 -18.02 -5.28
C ASP A 251 17.04 -17.02 -5.00
N CYS A 252 17.08 -15.97 -5.81
CA CYS A 252 17.94 -14.80 -5.61
C CYS A 252 17.15 -13.54 -5.20
N GLY A 253 15.98 -13.70 -4.59
CA GLY A 253 15.01 -12.63 -4.42
C GLY A 253 13.85 -12.75 -5.41
N LEU A 254 13.32 -13.97 -5.55
CA LEU A 254 12.21 -14.24 -6.47
C LEU A 254 10.93 -13.53 -6.01
N LYS A 255 10.27 -12.89 -6.97
CA LYS A 255 8.95 -12.30 -6.77
C LYS A 255 7.87 -13.38 -6.85
N HIS A 256 6.85 -13.26 -6.01
CA HIS A 256 5.74 -14.21 -5.97
C HIS A 256 5.07 -14.40 -7.34
N ASN A 257 4.94 -13.34 -8.16
CA ASN A 257 4.30 -13.49 -9.46
C ASN A 257 5.05 -14.44 -10.41
N VAL A 258 6.37 -14.57 -10.30
CA VAL A 258 7.14 -15.54 -11.08
C VAL A 258 6.69 -16.96 -10.73
N ILE A 259 6.51 -17.24 -9.44
CA ILE A 259 6.01 -18.53 -8.95
C ILE A 259 4.59 -18.80 -9.47
N ARG A 260 3.70 -17.81 -9.35
CA ARG A 260 2.31 -17.91 -9.81
C ARG A 260 2.23 -18.24 -11.29
N LEU A 261 3.05 -17.60 -12.13
CA LEU A 261 3.08 -17.85 -13.56
C LEU A 261 3.60 -19.26 -13.89
N LEU A 262 4.68 -19.70 -13.25
CA LEU A 262 5.24 -21.04 -13.48
C LEU A 262 4.23 -22.13 -13.12
N VAL A 263 3.55 -21.99 -11.97
CA VAL A 263 2.53 -22.97 -11.54
C VAL A 263 1.32 -22.96 -12.48
N LYS A 264 0.85 -21.77 -12.88
CA LYS A 264 -0.32 -21.61 -13.77
C LYS A 264 -0.13 -22.23 -15.15
N PHE A 265 1.07 -22.13 -15.71
CA PHE A 265 1.39 -22.76 -17.01
C PHE A 265 1.76 -24.25 -16.89
N MET A 266 1.31 -24.91 -15.82
CA MET A 266 1.43 -26.35 -15.53
C MET A 266 2.86 -26.83 -15.22
N TRP A 267 3.70 -25.98 -14.64
CA TRP A 267 5.06 -26.35 -14.25
C TRP A 267 5.14 -26.47 -12.71
N MET A 268 5.63 -27.60 -12.20
CA MET A 268 5.92 -27.86 -10.77
C MET A 268 7.20 -27.13 -10.39
N PHE A 269 7.17 -26.39 -9.29
CA PHE A 269 8.22 -25.44 -8.92
C PHE A 269 8.85 -25.80 -7.58
N VAL A 270 10.18 -25.92 -7.56
CA VAL A 270 10.99 -26.18 -6.35
C VAL A 270 12.00 -25.05 -6.19
N PRO A 271 11.74 -24.03 -5.36
CA PRO A 271 12.74 -23.02 -5.04
C PRO A 271 13.90 -23.66 -4.28
N PHE A 272 15.12 -23.40 -4.74
CA PHE A 272 16.35 -23.98 -4.22
C PHE A 272 17.32 -22.89 -3.77
N LEU A 273 18.01 -23.14 -2.66
CA LEU A 273 19.02 -22.28 -2.07
C LEU A 273 20.32 -22.37 -2.91
N MET A 274 20.72 -21.29 -3.57
CA MET A 274 21.99 -21.27 -4.33
C MET A 274 23.18 -20.71 -3.53
N CYS A 275 22.94 -20.00 -2.42
CA CYS A 275 23.96 -19.09 -1.89
C CYS A 275 24.99 -19.71 -0.91
N ARG A 276 25.01 -21.03 -0.67
CA ARG A 276 26.00 -21.65 0.25
C ARG A 276 27.08 -22.48 -0.44
N THR A 277 26.98 -22.77 -1.73
CA THR A 277 27.84 -23.77 -2.39
C THR A 277 28.91 -23.18 -3.32
N VAL A 278 28.85 -21.88 -3.65
CA VAL A 278 29.77 -21.30 -4.67
C VAL A 278 31.05 -20.69 -4.07
N TYR A 279 31.12 -20.47 -2.75
CA TYR A 279 32.32 -19.93 -2.06
C TYR A 279 32.99 -20.92 -1.09
N GLY A 280 32.72 -22.23 -1.26
CA GLY A 280 33.26 -23.31 -0.41
C GLY A 280 34.18 -24.28 -1.14
N MET A 281 34.81 -23.88 -2.24
CA MET A 281 35.88 -24.63 -2.89
C MET A 281 37.16 -23.80 -2.85
N SER A 282 37.87 -23.88 -1.73
CA SER A 282 39.31 -23.61 -1.58
C SER A 282 39.82 -24.48 -0.44
#